data_AF-A0A8J6QVK2-F1
#
_entry.id   AF-A0A8J6QVK2-F1
#
_cell.length_a   1.000
_cell.length_b   1.000
_cell.length_c   1.000
_cell.angle_alpha   90.00
_cell.angle_beta   90.00
_cell.angle_gamma   90.00
#
_symmetry.space_group_name_H-M   'P 1'
#
loop_
_entity.id
_entity.type
_entity.pdbx_description
1 polymer ?
#
loop_
_entity_poly.entity_id
_entity_poly.type
_entity_poly.pdbx_seq_one_letter_code
_entity_poly.pdbx_strand_id
1 'polypeptide(L)'
;MLLSQNFRESAILLVLTASLSGFLVPYILKKVDERKLKEQKIIDDRKLREQKEFEAELTRQNKVIEAQAQLLDTLVQLLWEFHLLVLSVSYHKVNHDQARYEAAVEEYAEKAWMYFGKIRPEISKASRLTSNEIYQTLLIFCTDSLMGLDIRLATLIRKEAPHEEWKIHHDFVFQTLTSQVDEIVSLLAEELRLSSRTKLSNMTIKSSIESSNFRRSG
;
A
#
# COMPACT_ATOMS: atom_id res chain seq x y z
N MET A 1 -8.90 -66.21 -69.58
CA MET A 1 -7.62 -65.57 -69.19
C MET A 1 -7.78 -64.15 -68.59
N LEU A 2 -8.99 -63.73 -68.18
CA LEU A 2 -9.29 -62.36 -67.70
C LEU A 2 -9.25 -62.18 -66.17
N LEU A 3 -9.24 -63.27 -65.39
CA LEU A 3 -9.25 -63.22 -63.92
C LEU A 3 -7.88 -62.83 -63.31
N SER A 4 -6.77 -63.04 -64.02
CA SER A 4 -5.43 -62.77 -63.47
C SER A 4 -5.04 -61.28 -63.52
N GLN A 5 -5.55 -60.53 -64.50
CA GLN A 5 -5.27 -59.09 -64.63
C GLN A 5 -6.00 -58.29 -63.54
N ASN A 6 -7.31 -58.52 -63.37
CA ASN A 6 -8.11 -57.83 -62.37
C ASN A 6 -7.64 -58.16 -60.93
N PHE A 7 -7.20 -59.39 -60.68
CA PHE A 7 -6.67 -59.79 -59.37
C PHE A 7 -5.31 -59.16 -59.08
N ARG A 8 -4.43 -59.06 -60.09
CA ARG A 8 -3.12 -58.40 -59.95
C ARG A 8 -3.25 -56.90 -59.76
N GLU A 9 -4.16 -56.25 -60.50
CA GLU A 9 -4.48 -54.83 -60.28
C GLU A 9 -5.03 -54.59 -58.88
N SER A 10 -5.98 -55.42 -58.42
CA SER A 10 -6.56 -55.28 -57.07
C SER A 10 -5.51 -55.50 -55.97
N ALA A 11 -4.61 -56.48 -56.12
CA ALA A 11 -3.54 -56.74 -55.16
C ALA A 11 -2.51 -55.62 -55.11
N ILE A 12 -2.11 -55.07 -56.27
CA ILE A 12 -1.21 -53.91 -56.35
C ILE A 12 -1.87 -52.69 -55.70
N LEU A 13 -3.16 -52.45 -55.95
CA LEU A 13 -3.92 -51.37 -55.33
C LEU A 13 -3.96 -51.52 -53.81
N LEU A 14 -4.15 -52.73 -53.31
CA LEU A 14 -4.25 -53.00 -51.88
C LEU A 14 -2.90 -52.80 -51.17
N VAL A 15 -1.79 -53.23 -51.80
CA VAL A 15 -0.41 -52.99 -51.29
C VAL A 15 -0.04 -51.50 -51.33
N LEU A 16 -0.43 -50.79 -52.39
CA LEU A 16 -0.24 -49.33 -52.48
C LEU A 16 -1.05 -48.61 -51.39
N THR A 17 -2.30 -49.01 -51.19
CA THR A 17 -3.18 -48.41 -50.18
C THR A 17 -2.64 -48.69 -48.78
N ALA A 18 -2.19 -49.92 -48.50
CA ALA A 18 -1.56 -50.29 -47.24
C ALA A 18 -0.22 -49.57 -47.00
N SER A 19 0.58 -49.34 -48.05
CA SER A 19 1.84 -48.59 -47.93
C SER A 19 1.62 -47.10 -47.72
N LEU A 20 0.66 -46.49 -48.44
CA LEU A 20 0.27 -45.10 -48.23
C LEU A 20 -0.31 -44.88 -46.83
N SER A 21 -1.21 -45.75 -46.39
CA SER A 21 -1.82 -45.66 -45.06
C SER A 21 -0.83 -46.00 -43.93
N GLY A 22 0.08 -46.95 -44.15
CA GLY A 22 1.06 -47.39 -43.16
C GLY A 22 2.29 -46.49 -43.01
N PHE A 23 2.67 -45.73 -44.04
CA PHE A 23 3.91 -44.93 -44.03
C PHE A 23 3.70 -43.45 -44.31
N LEU A 24 2.85 -43.10 -45.29
CA LEU A 24 2.64 -41.71 -45.70
C LEU A 24 1.80 -40.94 -44.68
N VAL A 25 0.72 -41.56 -44.19
CA VAL A 25 -0.18 -40.95 -43.20
C VAL A 25 0.55 -40.65 -41.87
N PRO A 26 1.31 -41.59 -41.25
CA PRO A 26 2.08 -41.30 -40.04
C PRO A 26 3.15 -40.22 -40.24
N TYR A 27 3.80 -40.17 -41.41
CA TYR A 27 4.83 -39.17 -41.71
C TYR A 27 4.26 -37.75 -41.81
N ILE A 28 3.12 -37.58 -42.49
CA ILE A 28 2.44 -36.28 -42.60
C ILE A 28 1.91 -35.84 -41.22
N LEU A 29 1.30 -36.74 -40.46
CA LEU A 29 0.84 -36.47 -39.09
C LEU A 29 1.98 -35.96 -38.21
N LYS A 30 3.12 -36.66 -38.20
CA LYS A 30 4.31 -36.25 -37.44
C LYS A 30 4.80 -34.85 -37.83
N LYS A 31 4.84 -34.54 -39.13
CA LYS A 31 5.24 -33.20 -39.64
C LYS A 31 4.28 -32.09 -39.22
N VAL A 32 2.98 -32.37 -39.14
CA VAL A 32 1.97 -31.40 -38.69
C VAL A 32 2.05 -31.22 -37.17
N ASP A 33 2.21 -32.30 -36.41
CA ASP A 33 2.37 -32.26 -34.96
C ASP A 33 3.63 -31.51 -34.54
N GLU A 34 4.76 -31.70 -35.22
CA GLU A 34 6.00 -30.94 -34.97
C GLU A 34 5.82 -29.42 -35.19
N ARG A 35 4.99 -29.01 -36.16
CA ARG A 35 4.69 -27.58 -36.39
C ARG A 35 3.78 -27.03 -35.29
N LYS A 36 2.71 -27.74 -34.96
CA LYS A 36 1.80 -27.37 -33.87
C LYS A 36 2.52 -27.28 -32.54
N LEU A 37 3.44 -28.20 -32.25
CA LEU A 37 4.25 -28.19 -31.03
C LEU A 37 5.15 -26.94 -30.97
N LYS A 38 5.75 -26.52 -32.08
CA LYS A 38 6.56 -25.30 -32.15
C LYS A 38 5.72 -24.05 -31.95
N GLU A 39 4.55 -23.97 -32.60
CA GLU A 39 3.61 -22.85 -32.43
C GLU A 39 3.11 -22.78 -30.99
N GLN A 40 2.72 -23.91 -30.42
CA GLN A 40 2.28 -24.00 -29.03
C GLN A 40 3.39 -23.54 -28.07
N LYS A 41 4.63 -23.98 -28.28
CA LYS A 41 5.76 -23.56 -27.46
C LYS A 41 6.00 -22.04 -27.50
N ILE A 42 5.87 -21.42 -28.67
CA ILE A 42 6.00 -19.95 -28.80
C ILE A 42 4.89 -19.23 -28.03
N ILE A 43 3.66 -19.74 -28.10
CA ILE A 43 2.51 -19.19 -27.36
C ILE A 43 2.72 -19.35 -25.86
N ASP A 44 3.18 -20.52 -25.41
CA ASP A 44 3.41 -20.81 -24.00
C ASP A 44 4.56 -19.95 -23.43
N ASP A 45 5.66 -19.81 -24.18
CA ASP A 45 6.78 -18.94 -23.82
C ASP A 45 6.34 -17.47 -23.71
N ARG A 46 5.45 -17.02 -24.61
CA ARG A 46 4.87 -15.68 -24.57
C ARG A 46 3.99 -15.48 -23.33
N LYS A 47 3.07 -16.41 -23.07
CA LYS A 47 2.21 -16.37 -21.87
C LYS A 47 3.02 -16.38 -20.58
N LEU A 48 4.08 -17.18 -20.53
CA LEU A 48 4.96 -17.23 -19.36
C LEU A 48 5.68 -15.90 -19.13
N ARG A 49 6.10 -15.20 -20.20
CA ARG A 49 6.68 -13.85 -20.08
C ARG A 49 5.67 -12.83 -19.60
N GLU A 50 4.48 -12.81 -20.20
CA GLU A 50 3.39 -11.91 -19.81
C GLU A 50 2.98 -12.14 -18.33
N GLN A 51 2.90 -13.39 -17.89
CA GLN A 51 2.66 -13.74 -16.49
C GLN A 51 3.77 -13.23 -15.57
N LYS A 52 5.04 -13.44 -15.92
CA LYS A 52 6.18 -12.95 -15.12
C LYS A 52 6.22 -11.43 -15.01
N GLU A 53 5.93 -10.72 -16.10
CA GLU A 53 5.87 -9.25 -16.09
C GLU A 53 4.72 -8.76 -15.21
N PHE A 54 3.56 -9.41 -15.30
CA PHE A 54 2.41 -9.10 -14.46
C PHE A 54 2.68 -9.38 -12.97
N GLU A 55 3.28 -10.52 -12.64
CA GLU A 55 3.67 -10.86 -11.27
C GLU A 55 4.72 -9.90 -10.70
N ALA A 56 5.70 -9.48 -11.53
CA ALA A 56 6.70 -8.49 -11.14
C ALA A 56 6.07 -7.13 -10.86
N GLU A 57 5.11 -6.71 -11.68
CA GLU A 57 4.38 -5.45 -11.49
C GLU A 57 3.52 -5.49 -10.21
N LEU A 58 2.78 -6.59 -9.99
CA LEU A 58 2.03 -6.79 -8.76
C LEU A 58 2.93 -6.77 -7.53
N THR A 59 4.09 -7.42 -7.60
CA THR A 59 5.07 -7.43 -6.51
C THR A 59 5.58 -6.01 -6.21
N ARG A 60 5.83 -5.21 -7.25
CA ARG A 60 6.24 -3.81 -7.10
C ARG A 60 5.14 -2.98 -6.43
N GLN A 61 3.89 -3.11 -6.88
CA GLN A 61 2.76 -2.38 -6.32
C GLN A 61 2.51 -2.75 -4.86
N ASN A 62 2.56 -4.05 -4.53
CA ASN A 62 2.42 -4.53 -3.16
C ASN A 62 3.49 -3.94 -2.24
N LYS A 63 4.75 -3.86 -2.69
CA LYS A 63 5.83 -3.25 -1.91
C LYS A 63 5.62 -1.76 -1.65
N VAL A 64 5.04 -1.03 -2.61
CA VAL A 64 4.70 0.38 -2.42
C VAL A 64 3.58 0.53 -1.40
N ILE A 65 2.51 -0.26 -1.52
CA ILE A 65 1.39 -0.24 -0.58
C ILE A 65 1.86 -0.60 0.84
N GLU A 66 2.71 -1.60 0.98
CA GLU A 66 3.29 -2.00 2.26
C GLU A 66 4.12 -0.88 2.88
N ALA A 67 4.97 -0.22 2.08
CA ALA A 67 5.75 0.93 2.55
C ALA A 67 4.87 2.12 2.96
N GLN A 68 3.76 2.36 2.25
CA GLN A 68 2.78 3.39 2.58
C GLN A 68 2.04 3.07 3.89
N ALA A 69 1.59 1.83 4.06
CA ALA A 69 0.95 1.39 5.31
C ALA A 69 1.90 1.51 6.50
N GLN A 70 3.14 1.04 6.35
CA GLN A 70 4.14 1.12 7.39
C GLN A 70 4.49 2.57 7.77
N LEU A 71 4.57 3.47 6.78
CA LEU A 71 4.77 4.91 7.02
C LEU A 71 3.63 5.47 7.88
N LEU A 72 2.38 5.21 7.51
CA LEU A 72 1.21 5.69 8.24
C LEU A 72 1.22 5.15 9.68
N ASP A 73 1.34 3.83 9.85
CA ASP A 73 1.31 3.19 11.17
C ASP A 73 2.42 3.72 12.08
N THR A 74 3.65 3.79 11.56
CA THR A 74 4.81 4.26 12.34
C THR A 74 4.66 5.73 12.73
N LEU A 75 4.24 6.58 11.80
CA LEU A 75 4.10 8.01 12.08
C LEU A 75 2.95 8.27 13.06
N VAL A 76 1.81 7.60 12.90
CA VAL A 76 0.67 7.66 13.83
C VAL A 76 1.13 7.30 15.24
N GLN A 77 1.82 6.17 15.39
CA GLN A 77 2.33 5.73 16.68
C GLN A 77 3.26 6.79 17.31
N LEU A 78 4.25 7.27 16.56
CA LEU A 78 5.22 8.25 17.07
C LEU A 78 4.56 9.56 17.49
N LEU A 79 3.58 10.05 16.72
CA LEU A 79 2.85 11.28 17.02
C LEU A 79 2.03 11.14 18.31
N TRP A 80 1.31 10.04 18.48
CA TRP A 80 0.51 9.81 19.68
C TRP A 80 1.37 9.54 20.91
N GLU A 81 2.45 8.78 20.78
CA GLU A 81 3.39 8.54 21.89
C GLU A 81 4.02 9.85 22.37
N PHE A 82 4.45 10.72 21.45
CA PHE A 82 4.95 12.05 21.81
C PHE A 82 3.86 12.95 22.42
N HIS A 83 2.65 12.92 21.86
CA HIS A 83 1.51 13.67 22.41
C HIS A 83 1.23 13.27 23.86
N LEU A 84 1.15 11.97 24.15
CA LEU A 84 0.91 11.46 25.50
C LEU A 84 2.03 11.81 26.47
N LEU A 85 3.29 11.78 26.00
CA LEU A 85 4.44 12.21 26.78
C LEU A 85 4.27 13.66 27.25
N VAL A 86 3.96 14.58 26.33
CA VAL A 86 3.73 16.01 26.66
C VAL A 86 2.50 16.20 27.54
N LEU A 87 1.40 15.52 27.22
CA LEU A 87 0.14 15.61 27.96
C LEU A 87 0.34 15.19 29.42
N SER A 88 1.10 14.12 29.68
CA SER A 88 1.35 13.59 31.03
C SER A 88 1.93 14.64 31.99
N VAL A 89 2.88 15.45 31.51
CA VAL A 89 3.52 16.52 32.29
C VAL A 89 2.48 17.53 32.75
N SER A 90 1.69 18.04 31.80
CA SER A 90 0.65 19.03 32.09
C SER A 90 -0.47 18.45 32.97
N TYR A 91 -0.85 17.20 32.74
CA TYR A 91 -1.91 16.51 33.48
C TYR A 91 -1.56 16.36 34.96
N HIS A 92 -0.37 15.86 35.28
CA HIS A 92 0.02 15.68 36.68
C HIS A 92 0.22 17.02 37.40
N LYS A 93 0.73 18.04 36.67
CA LYS A 93 0.87 19.39 37.23
C LYS A 93 -0.47 20.03 37.58
N VAL A 94 -1.47 19.91 36.70
CA VAL A 94 -2.82 20.44 36.92
C VAL A 94 -3.55 19.68 38.04
N ASN A 95 -3.32 18.37 38.20
CA ASN A 95 -3.94 17.57 39.26
C ASN A 95 -3.20 17.62 40.61
N HIS A 96 -2.20 18.49 40.76
CA HIS A 96 -1.41 18.65 41.99
C HIS A 96 -0.70 17.37 42.48
N ASP A 97 -0.39 16.44 41.57
CA ASP A 97 0.39 15.23 41.88
C ASP A 97 1.88 15.49 41.62
N GLN A 98 2.57 16.04 42.63
CA GLN A 98 3.94 16.50 42.48
C GLN A 98 4.92 15.37 42.17
N ALA A 99 4.76 14.20 42.79
CA ALA A 99 5.66 13.06 42.57
C ALA A 99 5.53 12.53 41.13
N ARG A 100 4.30 12.39 40.61
CA ARG A 100 4.10 11.98 39.21
C ARG A 100 4.48 13.07 38.22
N TYR A 101 4.31 14.34 38.58
CA TYR A 101 4.77 15.45 37.76
C TYR A 101 6.29 15.42 37.57
N GLU A 102 7.05 15.27 38.65
CA GLU A 102 8.52 15.17 38.59
C GLU A 102 8.98 14.01 37.73
N ALA A 103 8.38 12.82 37.92
CA ALA A 103 8.66 11.65 37.10
C ALA A 103 8.32 11.88 35.61
N ALA A 104 7.20 12.53 35.31
CA ALA A 104 6.81 12.84 33.93
C ALA A 104 7.74 13.88 33.29
N VAL A 105 8.23 14.86 34.05
CA VAL A 105 9.22 15.84 33.56
C VAL A 105 10.54 15.16 33.22
N GLU A 106 11.02 14.24 34.08
CA GLU A 106 12.23 13.47 33.82
C GLU A 106 12.07 12.60 32.58
N GLU A 107 10.97 11.84 32.49
CA GLU A 107 10.68 11.01 31.31
C GLU A 107 10.59 11.84 30.02
N TYR A 108 9.95 13.01 30.09
CA TYR A 108 9.88 13.94 28.98
C TYR A 108 11.27 14.44 28.56
N ALA A 109 12.10 14.87 29.52
CA ALA A 109 13.44 15.38 29.25
C ALA A 109 14.33 14.32 28.57
N GLU A 110 14.18 13.04 28.95
CA GLU A 110 14.89 11.94 28.32
C GLU A 110 14.38 11.61 26.92
N LYS A 111 13.05 11.59 26.73
CA LYS A 111 12.44 10.99 25.53
C LYS A 111 12.08 11.97 24.42
N ALA A 112 11.84 13.25 24.72
CA ALA A 112 11.33 14.22 23.74
C ALA A 112 12.17 14.28 22.46
N TRP A 113 13.50 14.44 22.60
CA TRP A 113 14.42 14.50 21.47
C TRP A 113 14.53 13.18 20.70
N MET A 114 14.35 12.04 21.38
CA MET A 114 14.30 10.75 20.70
C MET A 114 13.08 10.64 19.78
N TYR A 115 11.92 11.15 20.20
CA TYR A 115 10.74 11.19 19.34
C TYR A 115 10.96 12.09 18.12
N PHE A 116 11.51 13.29 18.28
CA PHE A 116 11.86 14.13 17.13
C PHE A 116 12.86 13.45 16.18
N GLY A 117 13.84 12.75 16.74
CA GLY A 117 14.81 11.95 15.99
C GLY A 117 14.19 10.80 15.20
N LYS A 118 13.01 10.30 15.61
CA LYS A 118 12.25 9.24 14.92
C LYS A 118 11.22 9.80 13.93
N ILE A 119 10.49 10.85 14.32
CA ILE A 119 9.43 11.48 13.50
C ILE A 119 10.03 12.09 12.23
N ARG A 120 11.16 12.80 12.33
CA ARG A 120 11.74 13.53 11.20
C ARG A 120 12.20 12.63 10.04
N PRO A 121 12.83 11.47 10.30
CA PRO A 121 13.06 10.46 9.26
C PRO A 121 11.79 9.95 8.59
N GLU A 122 10.71 9.68 9.34
CA GLU A 122 9.44 9.23 8.74
C GLU A 122 8.83 10.30 7.83
N ILE A 123 8.83 11.57 8.25
CA ILE A 123 8.42 12.70 7.39
C ILE A 123 9.30 12.78 6.14
N SER A 124 10.61 12.55 6.28
CA SER A 124 11.51 12.53 5.12
C SER A 124 11.20 11.38 4.15
N LYS A 125 10.78 10.21 4.65
CA LYS A 125 10.33 9.09 3.81
C LYS A 125 9.01 9.44 3.08
N ALA A 126 8.12 10.19 3.73
CA ALA A 126 6.87 10.63 3.13
C ALA A 126 7.09 11.38 1.81
N SER A 127 8.18 12.16 1.67
CA SER A 127 8.53 12.87 0.41
C SER A 127 8.60 11.98 -0.84
N ARG A 128 8.81 10.67 -0.68
CA ARG A 128 8.87 9.69 -1.78
C ARG A 128 7.57 8.92 -1.99
N LEU A 129 6.66 8.97 -1.03
CA LEU A 129 5.47 8.13 -0.96
C LEU A 129 4.17 8.94 -1.02
N THR A 130 4.24 10.27 -0.87
CA THR A 130 3.12 11.20 -0.91
C THR A 130 3.37 12.33 -1.92
N SER A 131 2.35 13.14 -2.19
CA SER A 131 2.53 14.42 -2.87
C SER A 131 3.44 15.37 -2.09
N ASN A 132 4.02 16.35 -2.81
CA ASN A 132 4.83 17.40 -2.21
C ASN A 132 4.02 18.27 -1.23
N GLU A 133 2.74 18.49 -1.51
CA GLU A 133 1.85 19.25 -0.64
C GLU A 133 1.74 18.61 0.76
N ILE A 134 1.39 17.32 0.82
CA ILE A 134 1.30 16.58 2.09
C ILE A 134 2.65 16.54 2.81
N TYR A 135 3.74 16.36 2.08
CA TYR A 135 5.08 16.42 2.66
C TYR A 135 5.38 17.78 3.33
N GLN A 136 5.04 18.90 2.66
CA GLN A 136 5.21 20.23 3.26
C GLN A 136 4.30 20.43 4.47
N THR A 137 3.06 19.96 4.41
CA THR A 137 2.13 20.00 5.56
C THR A 137 2.69 19.25 6.76
N LEU A 138 3.26 18.06 6.56
CA LEU A 138 3.91 17.30 7.63
C LEU A 138 5.13 18.02 8.21
N LEU A 139 5.94 18.66 7.36
CA LEU A 139 7.07 19.46 7.82
C LEU A 139 6.63 20.63 8.69
N ILE A 140 5.66 21.42 8.22
CA ILE A 140 5.12 22.57 8.95
C ILE A 140 4.52 22.10 10.28
N PHE A 141 3.76 21.01 10.29
CA PHE A 141 3.23 20.45 11.53
C PHE A 141 4.34 20.08 12.52
N CYS A 142 5.41 19.43 12.04
CA CYS A 142 6.55 19.08 12.89
C CYS A 142 7.28 20.32 13.44
N THR A 143 7.56 21.32 12.60
CA THR A 143 8.33 22.50 13.01
C THR A 143 7.52 23.47 13.85
N ASP A 144 6.28 23.74 13.46
CA ASP A 144 5.51 24.84 14.02
C ASP A 144 4.63 24.36 15.17
N SER A 145 4.07 23.16 15.07
CA SER A 145 3.20 22.60 16.10
C SER A 145 4.00 21.81 17.14
N LEU A 146 4.74 20.77 16.73
CA LEU A 146 5.42 19.90 17.71
C LEU A 146 6.63 20.57 18.37
N MET A 147 7.52 21.20 17.61
CA MET A 147 8.66 21.91 18.22
C MET A 147 8.21 23.19 18.95
N GLY A 148 7.18 23.88 18.44
CA GLY A 148 6.57 25.01 19.14
C GLY A 148 6.00 24.62 20.51
N LEU A 149 5.35 23.44 20.57
CA LEU A 149 4.87 22.86 21.82
C LEU A 149 6.01 22.52 22.78
N ASP A 150 7.08 21.89 22.29
CA ASP A 150 8.27 21.55 23.09
C ASP A 150 8.88 22.78 23.76
N ILE A 151 9.10 23.85 22.99
CA ILE A 151 9.61 25.14 23.49
C ILE A 151 8.69 25.71 24.57
N ARG A 152 7.37 25.65 24.34
CA ARG A 152 6.37 26.15 25.29
C ARG A 152 6.39 25.35 26.60
N LEU A 153 6.39 24.02 26.51
CA LEU A 153 6.42 23.14 27.67
C LEU A 153 7.71 23.32 28.47
N ALA A 154 8.87 23.29 27.80
CA ALA A 154 10.17 23.53 28.43
C ALA A 154 10.22 24.90 29.13
N THR A 155 9.60 25.92 28.55
CA THR A 155 9.48 27.24 29.17
C THR A 155 8.65 27.21 30.45
N LEU A 156 7.51 26.51 30.46
CA LEU A 156 6.65 26.36 31.64
C LEU A 156 7.35 25.62 32.78
N ILE A 157 8.08 24.55 32.45
CA ILE A 157 8.88 23.78 33.42
C ILE A 157 9.96 24.68 34.03
N ARG A 158 10.78 25.33 33.19
CA ARG A 158 11.93 26.11 33.64
C ARG A 158 11.55 27.29 34.54
N LYS A 159 10.42 27.95 34.27
CA LYS A 159 9.99 29.12 35.06
C LYS A 159 9.11 28.78 36.25
N GLU A 160 8.86 27.49 36.49
CA GLU A 160 7.90 27.02 37.48
C GLU A 160 6.56 27.77 37.36
N ALA A 161 5.98 27.73 36.15
CA ALA A 161 4.82 28.55 35.82
C ALA A 161 3.65 28.36 36.81
N PRO A 162 2.84 29.40 37.04
CA PRO A 162 1.66 29.30 37.90
C PRO A 162 0.64 28.31 37.32
N HIS A 163 -0.23 27.79 38.20
CA HIS A 163 -1.20 26.74 37.86
C HIS A 163 -2.10 27.09 36.67
N GLU A 164 -2.50 28.36 36.55
CA GLU A 164 -3.37 28.88 35.51
C GLU A 164 -2.72 28.74 34.12
N GLU A 165 -1.41 28.99 34.02
CA GLU A 165 -0.67 28.79 32.77
C GLU A 165 -0.56 27.30 32.41
N TRP A 166 -0.39 26.44 33.41
CA TRP A 166 -0.39 24.99 33.22
C TRP A 166 -1.74 24.48 32.73
N LYS A 167 -2.84 25.01 33.26
CA LYS A 167 -4.19 24.68 32.81
C LYS A 167 -4.42 25.11 31.36
N ILE A 168 -4.03 26.33 30.99
CA ILE A 168 -4.12 26.80 29.59
C ILE A 168 -3.28 25.92 28.66
N HIS A 169 -2.10 25.48 29.10
CA HIS A 169 -1.27 24.56 28.32
C HIS A 169 -1.90 23.17 28.21
N HIS A 170 -2.41 22.62 29.31
CA HIS A 170 -3.10 21.32 29.33
C HIS A 170 -4.29 21.31 28.38
N ASP A 171 -5.16 22.33 28.45
CA ASP A 171 -6.34 22.43 27.59
C ASP A 171 -5.93 22.54 26.10
N PHE A 172 -4.87 23.32 25.81
CA PHE A 172 -4.32 23.42 24.47
C PHE A 172 -3.80 22.06 23.94
N VAL A 173 -3.01 21.34 24.75
CA VAL A 173 -2.50 20.02 24.35
C VAL A 173 -3.65 19.04 24.17
N PHE A 174 -4.57 18.97 25.13
CA PHE A 174 -5.66 18.01 25.13
C PHE A 174 -6.67 18.24 23.99
N GLN A 175 -6.95 19.50 23.62
CA GLN A 175 -7.95 19.80 22.60
C GLN A 175 -7.32 20.09 21.24
N THR A 176 -6.43 21.07 21.18
CA THR A 176 -5.89 21.59 19.91
C THR A 176 -4.92 20.61 19.30
N LEU A 177 -3.92 20.14 20.06
CA LEU A 177 -2.92 19.25 19.50
C LEU A 177 -3.50 17.89 19.12
N THR A 178 -4.42 17.34 19.91
CA THR A 178 -5.18 16.13 19.58
C THR A 178 -5.86 16.26 18.21
N SER A 179 -6.58 17.37 18.00
CA SER A 179 -7.28 17.62 16.74
C SER A 179 -6.32 17.76 15.56
N GLN A 180 -5.17 18.43 15.77
CA GLN A 180 -4.14 18.56 14.72
C GLN A 180 -3.49 17.21 14.37
N VAL A 181 -3.22 16.36 15.36
CA VAL A 181 -2.71 14.99 15.12
C VAL A 181 -3.73 14.19 14.31
N ASP A 182 -5.00 14.20 14.71
CA ASP A 182 -6.08 13.51 14.00
C ASP A 182 -6.23 14.00 12.55
N GLU A 183 -6.18 15.31 12.33
CA GLU A 183 -6.26 15.93 11.00
C GLU A 183 -5.10 15.47 10.11
N ILE A 184 -3.85 15.55 10.61
CA ILE A 184 -2.66 15.13 9.86
C ILE A 184 -2.70 13.64 9.52
N VAL A 185 -3.09 12.80 10.48
CA VAL A 185 -3.23 11.35 10.27
C VAL A 185 -4.31 11.07 9.23
N SER A 186 -5.45 11.76 9.31
CA SER A 186 -6.55 11.59 8.35
C SER A 186 -6.14 12.02 6.94
N LEU A 187 -5.49 13.18 6.80
CA LEU A 187 -4.97 13.67 5.53
C LEU A 187 -3.98 12.69 4.91
N LEU A 188 -3.06 12.15 5.71
CA LEU A 188 -2.08 11.17 5.24
C LEU A 188 -2.76 9.84 4.84
N ALA A 189 -3.71 9.35 5.63
CA ALA A 189 -4.44 8.12 5.31
C ALA A 189 -5.29 8.25 4.04
N GLU A 190 -5.87 9.42 3.79
CA GLU A 190 -6.60 9.72 2.56
C GLU A 190 -5.67 9.77 1.34
N GLU A 191 -4.55 10.49 1.43
CA GLU A 191 -3.53 10.57 0.38
C GLU A 191 -3.00 9.19 -0.01
N LEU A 192 -2.69 8.37 0.99
CA LEU A 192 -2.19 7.00 0.80
C LEU A 192 -3.29 6.02 0.37
N ARG A 193 -4.55 6.46 0.28
CA ARG A 193 -5.73 5.64 -0.05
C ARG A 193 -5.94 4.47 0.91
N LEU A 194 -5.49 4.62 2.15
CA LEU A 194 -5.66 3.65 3.23
C LEU A 194 -6.93 3.91 4.04
N SER A 195 -7.62 5.03 3.80
CA SER A 195 -8.92 5.31 4.41
C SER A 195 -10.05 4.47 3.78
N SER A 196 -10.92 3.93 4.64
CA SER A 196 -12.08 3.13 4.24
C SER A 196 -13.12 3.92 3.42
N ARG A 197 -13.08 5.25 3.45
CA ARG A 197 -13.95 6.14 2.65
C ARG A 197 -13.74 6.00 1.15
N THR A 198 -12.52 5.71 0.70
CA THR A 198 -12.19 5.55 -0.72
C THR A 198 -12.91 4.35 -1.36
N LYS A 199 -13.21 3.32 -0.56
CA LYS A 199 -13.93 2.12 -1.03
C LYS A 199 -15.41 2.39 -1.34
N LEU A 200 -16.05 3.31 -0.62
CA LEU A 200 -17.47 3.65 -0.78
C LEU A 200 -17.74 4.55 -1.99
N SER A 201 -16.82 5.46 -2.31
CA SER A 201 -16.91 6.30 -3.53
C SER A 201 -16.87 5.44 -4.81
N ASN A 202 -15.95 4.48 -4.87
CA ASN A 202 -15.81 3.59 -6.03
C ASN A 202 -16.97 2.58 -6.17
N MET A 203 -17.58 2.14 -5.07
CA MET A 203 -18.80 1.32 -5.11
C MET A 203 -20.02 2.10 -5.61
N THR A 204 -20.17 3.36 -5.21
CA THR A 204 -21.31 4.21 -5.61
C THR A 204 -21.24 4.62 -7.08
N ILE A 205 -20.04 4.83 -7.62
CA ILE A 205 -19.83 5.11 -9.05
C ILE A 205 -20.13 3.86 -9.90
N LYS A 206 -19.68 2.68 -9.45
CA LYS A 206 -19.92 1.42 -10.17
C LYS A 206 -21.42 1.05 -10.22
N SER A 207 -22.15 1.23 -9.11
CA SER A 207 -23.61 0.98 -9.08
C SER A 207 -24.41 1.98 -9.93
N SER A 208 -23.95 3.23 -10.04
CA SER A 208 -24.59 4.27 -10.86
C SER A 208 -24.37 4.03 -12.35
N ILE A 209 -23.21 3.52 -12.74
CA ILE A 209 -22.90 3.14 -14.13
C ILE A 209 -23.69 1.89 -14.53
N GLU A 210 -23.75 0.87 -13.67
CA GLU A 210 -24.50 -0.37 -13.95
C GLU A 210 -26.02 -0.14 -14.05
N SER A 211 -26.58 0.74 -13.21
CA SER A 211 -28.00 1.13 -13.28
C SER A 211 -28.36 2.02 -14.48
N SER A 212 -27.40 2.81 -14.98
CA SER A 212 -27.58 3.63 -16.19
C SER A 212 -27.54 2.81 -17.49
N ASN A 213 -26.75 1.74 -17.53
CA ASN A 213 -26.67 0.84 -18.68
C ASN A 213 -27.90 -0.08 -18.78
N PHE A 214 -28.48 -0.50 -17.66
CA PHE A 214 -29.68 -1.34 -17.65
C PHE A 214 -30.94 -0.63 -18.19
N ARG A 215 -31.04 0.70 -18.07
CA ARG A 215 -32.16 1.50 -18.60
C ARG A 215 -32.07 1.81 -20.10
N ARG A 216 -30.94 1.54 -20.76
CA ARG A 216 -30.77 1.79 -22.21
C ARG A 216 -31.01 0.56 -23.08
N SER A 217 -31.29 -0.59 -22.46
CA SER A 217 -31.47 -1.88 -23.12
C SER A 217 -32.90 -2.45 -22.99
N GLY A 218 -33.87 -1.63 -22.60
CA GLY A 218 -35.29 -1.98 -22.49
C GLY A 218 -36.19 -1.07 -23.33
#